data_AF-A0A6L9KPX6-F1
#
_entry.id   AF-A0A6L9KPX6-F1
#
_cell.length_a   1.000
_cell.length_b   1.000
_cell.length_c   1.000
_cell.angle_alpha   90.00
_cell.angle_beta   90.00
_cell.angle_gamma   90.00
#
_symmetry.space_group_name_H-M   'P 1'
#
loop_
_entity.id
_entity.type
_entity.pdbx_description
1 polymer ?
#
loop_
_entity_poly.entity_id
_entity_poly.type
_entity_poly.pdbx_seq_one_letter_code
_entity_poly.pdbx_strand_id
1 'polypeptide(L)'
;MAQLVLPLFPSGATEITPTLSFSRVDQTVTYFHSGMPIFSHDQNERASFRYITAQLHVTAGATQAQLSRAFGVPLITIKRAVKQYRALGIKGFFAPRVTRGAAVLTANVLEQAQGQLNAGQSAIAVATELGIKTDTFTKAIRAGRLHALAKKKMPKTQVMPQSPPAALKLRRAIPASAA
;
A
#
# COMPACT_ATOMS: atom_id res chain seq x y z
N MET A 1 8.13 -2.89 -50.64
CA MET A 1 6.69 -2.74 -50.97
C MET A 1 5.89 -3.33 -49.82
N ALA A 2 5.03 -2.55 -49.15
CA ALA A 2 4.17 -3.07 -48.09
C ALA A 2 2.91 -3.66 -48.74
N GLN A 3 2.71 -4.98 -48.59
CA GLN A 3 1.49 -5.65 -49.05
C GLN A 3 0.32 -5.16 -48.18
N LEU A 4 -0.72 -4.61 -48.82
CA LEU A 4 -1.98 -4.31 -48.13
C LEU A 4 -2.67 -5.64 -47.80
N VAL A 5 -2.67 -6.01 -46.53
CA VAL A 5 -3.48 -7.13 -46.02
C VAL A 5 -4.91 -6.63 -45.86
N LEU A 6 -5.86 -7.25 -46.56
CA LEU A 6 -7.28 -6.98 -46.36
C LEU A 6 -7.68 -7.56 -44.99
N PRO A 7 -8.16 -6.74 -44.03
CA PRO A 7 -8.61 -7.27 -42.75
C PRO A 7 -9.91 -8.05 -42.94
N LEU A 8 -9.81 -9.38 -42.98
CA LEU A 8 -10.98 -10.25 -42.88
C LEU A 8 -11.32 -10.40 -41.40
N PHE A 9 -12.18 -9.53 -40.91
CA PHE A 9 -12.72 -9.64 -39.56
C PHE A 9 -13.92 -10.61 -39.56
N PRO A 10 -14.01 -11.52 -38.58
CA PRO A 10 -15.22 -12.32 -38.44
C PRO A 10 -16.42 -11.41 -38.16
N SER A 11 -17.60 -11.80 -38.67
CA SER A 11 -18.84 -11.03 -38.48
C SER A 11 -19.10 -10.78 -36.99
N GLY A 12 -19.37 -9.53 -36.61
CA GLY A 12 -19.57 -9.12 -35.21
C GLY A 12 -18.29 -8.86 -34.41
N ALA A 13 -17.10 -8.92 -35.02
CA ALA A 13 -15.87 -8.52 -34.35
C ALA A 13 -15.70 -7.00 -34.33
N THR A 14 -15.21 -6.48 -33.20
CA THR A 14 -14.81 -5.09 -33.02
C THR A 14 -13.33 -4.95 -33.32
N GLU A 15 -13.00 -4.01 -34.20
CA GLU A 15 -11.63 -3.69 -34.57
C GLU A 15 -10.88 -2.94 -33.46
N ILE A 16 -9.63 -3.33 -33.22
CA ILE A 16 -8.65 -2.63 -32.37
C ILE A 16 -7.62 -1.93 -33.25
N THR A 17 -7.09 -2.66 -34.23
CA THR A 17 -6.15 -2.21 -35.27
C THR A 17 -6.49 -2.94 -36.57
N PRO A 18 -5.90 -2.57 -37.73
CA PRO A 18 -6.16 -3.26 -39.00
C PRO A 18 -5.85 -4.76 -38.99
N THR A 19 -5.06 -5.26 -38.02
CA THR A 19 -4.74 -6.68 -37.89
C THR A 19 -5.23 -7.28 -36.57
N LEU A 20 -5.91 -6.52 -35.71
CA LEU A 20 -6.38 -7.00 -34.42
C LEU A 20 -7.85 -6.67 -34.22
N SER A 21 -8.61 -7.69 -33.83
CA SER A 21 -10.01 -7.54 -33.47
C SER A 21 -10.36 -8.45 -32.31
N PHE A 22 -11.53 -8.24 -31.73
CA PHE A 22 -12.11 -9.18 -30.78
C PHE A 22 -13.61 -9.33 -31.06
N SER A 23 -14.16 -10.51 -30.78
CA SER A 23 -15.61 -10.71 -30.77
C SER A 23 -16.07 -11.11 -29.36
N ARG A 24 -17.35 -10.86 -29.09
CA ARG A 24 -18.02 -11.34 -27.88
C ARG A 24 -19.20 -12.19 -28.34
N VAL A 25 -19.15 -13.47 -28.03
CA VAL A 25 -20.22 -14.42 -28.32
C VAL A 25 -20.58 -15.09 -27.01
N ASP A 26 -21.84 -14.95 -26.61
CA ASP A 26 -22.35 -15.41 -25.32
C ASP A 26 -21.57 -14.85 -24.12
N GLN A 27 -20.77 -15.69 -23.45
CA GLN A 27 -19.94 -15.34 -22.30
C GLN A 27 -18.44 -15.37 -22.63
N THR A 28 -18.07 -15.63 -23.88
CA THR A 28 -16.67 -15.79 -24.28
C THR A 28 -16.22 -14.61 -25.12
N VAL A 29 -15.09 -14.04 -24.75
CA VAL A 29 -14.41 -13.01 -25.55
C VAL A 29 -13.24 -13.67 -26.29
N THR A 30 -13.25 -13.59 -27.61
CA THR A 30 -12.21 -14.16 -28.47
C THR A 30 -11.45 -13.04 -29.18
N TYR A 31 -10.12 -13.12 -29.15
CA TYR A 31 -9.23 -12.16 -29.80
C TYR A 31 -8.64 -12.76 -31.06
N PHE A 32 -8.55 -11.95 -32.11
CA PHE A 32 -8.08 -12.36 -33.42
C PHE A 32 -6.89 -11.52 -33.87
N HIS A 33 -5.91 -12.17 -34.47
CA HIS A 33 -4.84 -11.53 -35.22
C HIS A 33 -4.91 -11.93 -36.68
N SER A 34 -5.13 -10.97 -37.58
CA SER A 34 -5.29 -11.20 -39.02
C SER A 34 -6.34 -12.28 -39.34
N GLY A 35 -7.46 -12.28 -38.60
CA GLY A 35 -8.56 -13.24 -38.75
C GLY A 35 -8.37 -14.55 -37.97
N MET A 36 -7.17 -14.85 -37.45
CA MET A 36 -6.90 -16.08 -36.69
C MET A 36 -7.14 -15.88 -35.19
N PRO A 37 -7.88 -16.78 -34.50
CA PRO A 37 -8.07 -16.69 -33.07
C PRO A 37 -6.75 -16.95 -32.33
N ILE A 38 -6.37 -16.05 -31.43
CA ILE A 38 -5.12 -16.13 -30.66
C ILE A 38 -5.33 -16.38 -29.16
N PHE A 39 -6.50 -16.02 -28.63
CA PHE A 39 -6.82 -16.19 -27.22
C PHE A 39 -8.33 -16.08 -27.00
N SER A 40 -8.84 -16.79 -25.99
CA SER A 40 -10.23 -16.64 -25.52
C SER A 40 -10.29 -16.74 -24.01
N HIS A 41 -11.28 -16.09 -23.40
CA HIS A 41 -11.54 -16.15 -21.96
C HIS A 41 -13.00 -15.80 -21.67
N ASP A 42 -13.44 -16.13 -20.45
CA ASP A 42 -14.74 -15.72 -19.96
C ASP A 42 -14.80 -14.19 -19.79
N GLN A 43 -15.91 -13.57 -20.20
CA GLN A 43 -16.07 -12.11 -20.17
C GLN A 43 -15.93 -11.50 -18.77
N ASN A 44 -16.16 -12.28 -17.72
CA ASN A 44 -16.02 -11.86 -16.32
C ASN A 44 -14.63 -12.14 -15.76
N GLU A 45 -13.76 -12.84 -16.48
CA GLU A 45 -12.41 -13.19 -16.03
C GLU A 45 -11.44 -12.00 -16.22
N ARG A 46 -11.46 -11.10 -15.23
CA ARG A 46 -10.64 -9.88 -15.24
C ARG A 46 -9.13 -10.15 -15.32
N ALA A 47 -8.65 -11.28 -14.80
CA ALA A 47 -7.23 -11.64 -14.85
C ALA A 47 -6.79 -11.86 -16.30
N SER A 48 -7.55 -12.70 -17.02
CA SER A 48 -7.35 -12.98 -18.44
C SER A 48 -7.49 -11.74 -19.31
N PHE A 49 -8.51 -10.90 -19.10
CA PHE A 49 -8.64 -9.61 -19.79
C PHE A 49 -7.41 -8.72 -19.64
N ARG A 50 -6.89 -8.60 -18.41
CA ARG A 50 -5.70 -7.76 -18.14
C ARG A 50 -4.44 -8.36 -18.76
N TYR A 51 -4.31 -9.68 -18.74
CA TYR A 51 -3.20 -10.38 -19.39
C TYR A 51 -3.21 -10.13 -20.91
N ILE A 52 -4.31 -10.46 -21.59
CA ILE A 52 -4.36 -10.39 -23.05
C ILE A 52 -4.22 -8.96 -23.56
N THR A 53 -4.81 -7.96 -22.88
CA THR A 53 -4.63 -6.54 -23.26
C THR A 53 -3.18 -6.08 -23.13
N ALA A 54 -2.44 -6.58 -22.13
CA ALA A 54 -1.01 -6.32 -22.02
C ALA A 54 -0.22 -7.03 -23.13
N GLN A 55 -0.55 -8.28 -23.43
CA GLN A 55 0.06 -9.08 -24.50
C GLN A 55 -0.11 -8.42 -25.88
N LEU A 56 -1.33 -7.96 -26.20
CA LEU A 56 -1.64 -7.30 -27.47
C LEU A 56 -0.81 -6.03 -27.68
N HIS A 57 -0.54 -5.29 -26.60
CA HIS A 57 0.32 -4.11 -26.67
C HIS A 57 1.79 -4.48 -26.89
N VAL A 58 2.30 -5.48 -26.15
CA VAL A 58 3.73 -5.82 -26.15
C VAL A 58 4.14 -6.60 -27.39
N THR A 59 3.29 -7.51 -27.87
CA THR A 59 3.63 -8.44 -28.94
C THR A 59 2.95 -8.11 -30.27
N ALA A 60 1.71 -7.61 -30.22
CA ALA A 60 0.90 -7.42 -31.44
C ALA A 60 0.78 -5.95 -31.88
N GLY A 61 1.53 -5.04 -31.26
CA GLY A 61 1.68 -3.65 -31.73
C GLY A 61 0.48 -2.73 -31.47
N ALA A 62 -0.55 -3.17 -30.74
CA ALA A 62 -1.67 -2.30 -30.38
C ALA A 62 -1.22 -1.17 -29.44
N THR A 63 -1.57 0.08 -29.74
CA THR A 63 -1.32 1.16 -28.79
C THR A 63 -2.26 1.06 -27.59
N GLN A 64 -1.82 1.53 -26.43
CA GLN A 64 -2.65 1.52 -25.22
C GLN A 64 -3.92 2.37 -25.37
N ALA A 65 -3.87 3.42 -26.20
CA ALA A 65 -5.02 4.25 -26.54
C ALA A 65 -6.03 3.51 -27.43
N GLN A 66 -5.57 2.75 -28.43
CA GLN A 66 -6.44 1.89 -29.24
C GLN A 66 -7.14 0.85 -28.38
N LEU A 67 -6.42 0.18 -27.48
CA LEU A 67 -7.00 -0.80 -26.56
C LEU A 67 -8.05 -0.14 -25.64
N SER A 68 -7.72 1.01 -25.05
CA SER A 68 -8.64 1.75 -24.19
C SER A 68 -9.94 2.12 -24.92
N ARG A 69 -9.84 2.61 -26.16
CA ARG A 69 -10.98 2.97 -27.00
C ARG A 69 -11.80 1.74 -27.40
N ALA A 70 -11.15 0.69 -27.90
CA ALA A 70 -11.82 -0.51 -28.41
C ALA A 70 -12.57 -1.27 -27.30
N PHE A 71 -12.02 -1.34 -26.08
CA PHE A 71 -12.66 -2.03 -24.96
C PHE A 71 -13.56 -1.13 -24.10
N GLY A 72 -13.55 0.19 -24.30
CA GLY A 72 -14.30 1.13 -23.46
C GLY A 72 -13.81 1.18 -22.02
N VAL A 73 -12.52 0.93 -21.78
CA VAL A 73 -11.93 0.92 -20.43
C VAL A 73 -11.00 2.12 -20.22
N PRO A 74 -10.86 2.62 -18.97
CA PRO A 74 -9.92 3.70 -18.68
C PRO A 74 -8.49 3.35 -19.08
N LEU A 75 -7.79 4.30 -19.71
CA LEU A 75 -6.40 4.13 -20.15
C LEU A 75 -5.45 3.69 -19.03
N ILE A 76 -5.71 4.15 -17.80
CA ILE A 76 -4.93 3.76 -16.61
C ILE A 76 -4.99 2.26 -16.32
N THR A 77 -6.10 1.59 -16.65
CA THR A 77 -6.25 0.13 -16.49
C THR A 77 -5.27 -0.60 -17.41
N ILE A 78 -5.19 -0.19 -18.68
CA ILE A 78 -4.26 -0.75 -19.65
C ILE A 78 -2.81 -0.47 -19.24
N LYS A 79 -2.49 0.77 -18.85
CA LYS A 79 -1.15 1.14 -18.35
C LYS A 79 -0.68 0.25 -17.19
N ARG A 80 -1.56 0.01 -16.21
CA ARG A 80 -1.26 -0.86 -15.05
C ARG A 80 -1.04 -2.31 -15.47
N ALA A 81 -1.86 -2.83 -16.39
CA ALA A 81 -1.70 -4.18 -16.92
C ALA A 81 -0.37 -4.34 -17.66
N VAL A 82 -0.03 -3.42 -18.58
CA VAL A 82 1.26 -3.43 -19.30
C VAL A 82 2.44 -3.38 -18.34
N LYS A 83 2.40 -2.50 -17.32
CA LYS A 83 3.45 -2.42 -16.31
C LYS A 83 3.64 -3.76 -15.58
N GLN A 84 2.53 -4.39 -15.17
CA GLN A 84 2.55 -5.68 -14.48
C GLN A 84 3.10 -6.80 -15.36
N TYR A 85 2.71 -6.85 -16.64
CA TYR A 85 3.23 -7.83 -17.60
C TYR A 85 4.73 -7.69 -17.81
N ARG A 86 5.24 -6.47 -17.96
CA ARG A 86 6.69 -6.23 -18.12
C ARG A 86 7.50 -6.61 -16.88
N ALA A 87 6.95 -6.44 -15.69
CA ALA A 87 7.66 -6.71 -14.43
C ALA A 87 7.60 -8.18 -14.01
N LEU A 88 6.44 -8.84 -14.18
CA LEU A 88 6.15 -10.15 -13.58
C LEU A 88 5.75 -11.21 -14.61
N GLY A 89 5.62 -10.83 -15.89
CA GLY A 89 5.09 -11.69 -16.94
C GLY A 89 3.67 -12.18 -16.67
N ILE A 90 3.35 -13.36 -17.20
CA ILE A 90 2.04 -14.01 -17.04
C ILE A 90 1.74 -14.31 -15.56
N LYS A 91 2.76 -14.74 -14.80
CA LYS A 91 2.63 -15.08 -13.38
C LYS A 91 2.04 -13.93 -12.56
N GLY A 92 2.31 -12.68 -12.94
CA GLY A 92 1.76 -11.52 -12.26
C GLY A 92 0.24 -11.49 -12.23
N PHE A 93 -0.46 -11.99 -13.25
CA PHE A 93 -1.92 -11.88 -13.36
C PHE A 93 -2.68 -12.97 -12.61
N PHE A 94 -2.06 -14.13 -12.46
CA PHE A 94 -2.69 -15.34 -11.92
C PHE A 94 -2.11 -15.76 -10.56
N ALA A 95 -1.12 -15.03 -10.04
CA ALA A 95 -0.64 -15.24 -8.68
C ALA A 95 -1.73 -14.90 -7.66
N PRO A 96 -1.80 -15.64 -6.53
CA PRO A 96 -2.67 -15.30 -5.41
C PRO A 96 -2.45 -13.85 -4.98
N ARG A 97 -3.54 -13.16 -4.66
CA ARG A 97 -3.46 -11.78 -4.18
C ARG A 97 -2.66 -11.75 -2.88
N VAL A 98 -1.64 -10.90 -2.81
CA VAL A 98 -0.96 -10.59 -1.55
C VAL A 98 -1.99 -9.93 -0.62
N THR A 99 -2.41 -10.67 0.40
CA THR A 99 -3.27 -10.16 1.47
C THR A 99 -2.43 -9.54 2.57
N ARG A 100 -3.07 -8.83 3.48
CA ARG A 100 -2.40 -8.44 4.73
C ARG A 100 -1.91 -9.71 5.43
N GLY A 101 -0.68 -9.66 5.95
CA GLY A 101 -0.14 -10.73 6.77
C GLY A 101 -0.94 -10.94 8.05
N ALA A 102 -0.58 -11.99 8.80
CA ALA A 102 -1.21 -12.30 10.08
C ALA A 102 -1.25 -11.08 11.01
N ALA A 103 -2.33 -10.94 11.78
CA ALA A 103 -2.45 -9.85 12.74
C ALA A 103 -1.31 -9.96 13.77
N VAL A 104 -0.52 -8.89 13.91
CA VAL A 104 0.58 -8.83 14.88
C VAL A 104 0.09 -8.93 16.33
N LEU A 105 -1.15 -8.49 16.60
CA LEU A 105 -1.80 -8.55 17.91
C LEU A 105 -2.83 -9.70 17.92
N THR A 106 -2.35 -10.93 18.01
CA THR A 106 -3.22 -12.10 18.26
C THR A 106 -3.73 -12.11 19.70
N ALA A 107 -4.74 -12.92 20.01
CA ALA A 107 -5.30 -13.01 21.36
C ALA A 107 -4.24 -13.36 22.42
N ASN A 108 -3.38 -14.34 22.12
CA ASN A 108 -2.27 -14.73 23.01
C ASN A 108 -1.28 -13.58 23.23
N VAL A 109 -0.92 -12.87 22.16
CA VAL A 109 -0.02 -11.71 22.27
C VAL A 109 -0.66 -10.58 23.09
N LEU A 110 -1.98 -10.39 23.02
CA LEU A 110 -2.70 -9.43 23.85
C LEU A 110 -2.72 -9.85 25.32
N GLU A 111 -2.93 -11.13 25.62
CA GLU A 111 -2.88 -11.64 27.00
C GLU A 111 -1.49 -11.48 27.62
N GLN A 112 -0.44 -11.86 26.89
CA GLN A 112 0.95 -11.68 27.32
C GLN A 112 1.28 -10.19 27.55
N ALA A 113 0.92 -9.35 26.59
CA ALA A 113 1.09 -7.90 26.71
C ALA A 113 0.33 -7.31 27.90
N GLN A 114 -0.90 -7.76 28.15
CA GLN A 114 -1.70 -7.29 29.27
C GLN A 114 -1.12 -7.76 30.61
N GLY A 115 -0.59 -8.98 30.68
CA GLY A 115 0.11 -9.50 31.87
C GLY A 115 1.33 -8.65 32.23
N GLN A 116 2.16 -8.31 31.24
CA GLN A 116 3.34 -7.46 31.45
C GLN A 116 2.98 -6.02 31.82
N LEU A 117 1.92 -5.47 31.21
CA LEU A 117 1.38 -4.16 31.59
C LEU A 117 0.84 -4.17 33.03
N ASN A 118 0.12 -5.22 33.43
CA ASN A 118 -0.41 -5.39 34.79
C ASN A 118 0.72 -5.54 35.82
N ALA A 119 1.87 -6.09 35.43
CA ALA A 119 3.07 -6.16 36.25
C ALA A 119 3.81 -4.81 36.42
N GLY A 120 3.29 -3.73 35.84
CA GLY A 120 3.86 -2.38 35.98
C GLY A 120 4.88 -2.00 34.91
N GLN A 121 5.12 -2.86 33.92
CA GLN A 121 6.02 -2.51 32.83
C GLN A 121 5.44 -1.41 31.93
N SER A 122 6.31 -0.57 31.39
CA SER A 122 5.88 0.49 30.47
C SER A 122 5.48 -0.09 29.10
N ALA A 123 4.49 0.52 28.46
CA ALA A 123 4.03 0.10 27.14
C ALA A 123 5.14 0.07 26.06
N ILE A 124 6.17 0.90 26.20
CA ILE A 124 7.33 0.91 25.29
C ILE A 124 8.22 -0.32 25.53
N ALA A 125 8.47 -0.66 26.80
CA ALA A 125 9.26 -1.84 27.16
C ALA A 125 8.58 -3.13 26.67
N VAL A 126 7.28 -3.28 26.95
CA VAL A 126 6.47 -4.43 26.51
C VAL A 126 6.45 -4.57 24.98
N ALA A 127 6.25 -3.46 24.26
CA ALA A 127 6.26 -3.48 22.80
C ALA A 127 7.63 -3.91 22.23
N THR A 128 8.72 -3.45 22.85
CA THR A 128 10.08 -3.80 22.43
C THR A 128 10.38 -5.27 22.70
N GLU A 129 9.99 -5.77 23.87
CA GLU A 129 10.18 -7.17 24.27
C GLU A 129 9.40 -8.15 23.38
N LEU A 130 8.16 -7.81 23.01
CA LEU A 130 7.33 -8.61 22.11
C LEU A 130 7.68 -8.42 20.62
N GLY A 131 8.65 -7.57 20.28
CA GLY A 131 9.04 -7.28 18.89
C GLY A 131 7.95 -6.56 18.09
N ILE A 132 7.02 -5.89 18.76
CA ILE A 132 5.88 -5.20 18.14
C ILE A 132 6.20 -3.72 18.01
N LYS A 133 5.89 -3.12 16.85
CA LYS A 133 6.06 -1.68 16.66
C LYS A 133 5.27 -0.91 17.74
N THR A 134 5.95 0.01 18.42
CA THR A 134 5.37 0.84 19.51
C THR A 134 4.09 1.57 19.10
N ASP A 135 4.00 2.01 17.83
CA ASP A 135 2.79 2.63 17.26
C ASP A 135 1.60 1.64 17.19
N THR A 136 1.86 0.37 16.87
CA THR A 136 0.84 -0.69 16.86
C THR A 136 0.34 -0.96 18.28
N PHE A 137 1.24 -0.95 19.26
CA PHE A 137 0.93 -1.14 20.67
C PHE A 137 0.15 0.05 21.26
N THR A 138 0.58 1.28 20.95
CA THR A 138 -0.12 2.51 21.37
C THR A 138 -1.51 2.57 20.75
N LYS A 139 -1.66 2.14 19.50
CA LYS A 139 -2.98 2.02 18.84
C LYS A 139 -3.87 0.97 19.52
N ALA A 140 -3.31 -0.14 20.00
CA ALA A 140 -4.05 -1.15 20.76
C ALA A 140 -4.58 -0.60 22.09
N ILE A 141 -3.77 0.20 22.80
CA ILE A 141 -4.18 0.86 24.04
C ILE A 141 -5.29 1.89 23.77
N ARG A 142 -5.11 2.75 22.76
CA ARG A 142 -6.13 3.74 22.37
C ARG A 142 -7.44 3.11 21.91
N ALA A 143 -7.35 1.94 21.26
CA ALA A 143 -8.51 1.18 20.82
C ALA A 143 -9.17 0.36 21.96
N GLY A 144 -8.66 0.46 23.19
CA GLY A 144 -9.19 -0.27 24.35
C GLY A 144 -8.92 -1.78 24.35
N ARG A 145 -8.02 -2.26 23.48
CA ARG A 145 -7.62 -3.68 23.44
C ARG A 145 -6.55 -4.04 24.46
N LEU A 146 -5.82 -3.04 24.96
CA LEU A 146 -4.88 -3.13 26.06
C LEU A 146 -5.18 -2.00 27.05
N HIS A 147 -5.12 -2.30 28.34
CA HIS A 147 -5.31 -1.32 29.39
C HIS A 147 -3.96 -0.95 29.99
N ALA A 148 -3.56 0.30 29.81
CA ALA A 148 -2.42 0.85 30.54
C ALA A 148 -2.80 1.03 32.01
N LEU A 149 -1.94 0.60 32.93
CA LEU A 149 -2.15 0.90 34.34
C LEU A 149 -2.23 2.42 34.53
N ALA A 150 -3.31 2.88 35.16
CA ALA A 150 -3.42 4.26 35.57
C ALA A 150 -2.23 4.57 36.48
N LYS A 151 -1.40 5.54 36.10
CA LYS A 151 -0.36 6.07 37.00
C LYS A 151 -1.06 6.45 38.31
N LYS A 152 -0.74 5.76 39.40
CA LYS A 152 -1.20 6.12 40.74
C LYS A 152 -0.72 7.55 40.98
N LYS A 153 -1.64 8.52 41.07
CA LYS A 153 -1.31 9.90 41.43
C LYS A 153 -0.68 9.85 42.83
N MET A 154 0.64 10.00 42.93
CA MET A 154 1.26 10.25 44.23
C MET A 154 0.82 11.65 44.68
N PRO A 155 0.34 11.83 45.92
CA PRO A 155 0.02 13.16 46.43
C PRO A 155 1.28 14.02 46.40
N LYS A 156 1.14 15.26 45.91
CA LYS A 156 2.23 16.24 45.90
C LYS A 156 2.63 16.50 47.35
N THR A 157 3.80 15.99 47.77
CA THR A 157 4.45 16.47 48.99
C THR A 157 4.76 17.94 48.78
N GLN A 158 4.03 18.81 49.49
CA GLN A 158 4.35 20.23 49.57
C GLN A 158 5.71 20.37 50.24
N VAL A 159 6.72 20.75 49.48
CA VAL A 159 7.99 21.25 50.04
C VAL A 159 7.78 22.74 50.28
N MET A 160 7.77 23.16 51.54
CA MET A 160 7.78 24.57 51.95
C MET A 160 9.02 25.27 51.37
N PRO A 161 8.89 26.51 50.86
CA PRO A 161 10.05 27.26 50.39
C PRO A 161 10.92 27.69 51.58
N GLN A 162 12.19 27.31 51.56
CA GLN A 162 13.20 27.85 52.48
C GLN A 162 13.53 29.30 52.10
N SER A 163 13.54 30.19 53.09
CA SER A 163 13.89 31.61 52.95
C SER A 163 15.29 31.82 52.35
N PRO A 164 15.50 32.83 51.47
CA PRO A 164 16.80 33.11 50.89
C PRO A 164 17.79 33.74 51.90
N PRO A 165 19.11 33.47 51.81
CA PRO A 165 20.10 33.98 52.74
C PRO A 165 20.45 35.46 52.48
N ALA A 166 20.77 36.15 53.57
CA ALA A 166 21.05 37.58 53.66
C ALA A 166 22.30 38.01 52.86
N ALA A 167 22.17 39.14 52.14
CA ALA A 167 23.26 39.78 51.41
C ALA A 167 24.25 40.50 52.35
N LEU A 168 25.51 40.05 52.37
CA LEU A 168 26.62 40.74 53.02
C LEU A 168 27.16 41.84 52.09
N LYS A 169 26.92 43.11 52.45
CA LYS A 169 27.50 44.28 51.78
C LYS A 169 29.00 44.36 52.08
N LEU A 170 29.85 44.34 51.05
CA LEU A 170 31.23 44.83 51.15
C LEU A 170 31.39 46.10 50.29
N ARG A 171 31.70 47.21 50.95
CA ARG A 171 32.02 48.52 50.37
C ARG A 171 33.51 48.61 50.03
N ARG A 172 33.82 49.64 49.22
CA ARG A 172 35.11 50.31 48.93
C ARG A 172 35.81 49.79 47.67
N ALA A 173 36.47 50.59 46.84
CA ALA A 173 36.54 52.04 46.62
C ALA A 173 37.30 52.22 45.27
N ILE A 174 37.08 53.37 44.61
CA ILE A 174 37.69 53.80 43.33
C ILE A 174 39.15 54.26 43.59
N PRO A 175 40.08 54.16 42.61
CA PRO A 175 40.43 55.30 41.71
C PRO A 175 40.54 54.83 40.24
N ALA A 176 40.12 55.54 39.18
CA ALA A 176 40.46 56.87 38.64
C ALA A 176 41.89 56.97 38.04
N SER A 177 41.95 57.39 36.76
CA SER A 177 43.10 57.81 35.90
C SER A 177 43.53 56.76 34.85
N ALA A 178 43.16 56.91 33.57
CA ALA A 178 43.75 57.73 32.47
C ALA A 178 44.82 56.91 31.70
N ALA A 179 44.77 56.74 30.37
CA ALA A 179 44.95 57.74 29.30
C ALA A 179 46.21 58.59 29.52
#